data_AF-A0A661L684-F1
#
_entry.id   AF-A0A661L684-F1
#
_cell.length_a   1.000
_cell.length_b   1.000
_cell.length_c   1.000
_cell.angle_alpha   90.00
_cell.angle_beta   90.00
_cell.angle_gamma   90.00
#
_symmetry.space_group_name_H-M   'P 1'
#
loop_
_entity.id
_entity.type
_entity.pdbx_description
1 polymer ?
#
loop_
_entity_poly.entity_id
_entity_poly.type
_entity_poly.pdbx_seq_one_letter_code
_entity_poly.pdbx_strand_id
1 'polypeptide(L)' 'MRGEKKRILRREMNIPTLSDYKSVVGRDVIEELYILASHVGNRSIKMVNSTSTGGGVAEMLHRLVPLLNELG' A
#
# COMPACT_ATOMS: atom_id res chain seq x y z
N MET A 1 -17.89 3.80 -24.78
CA MET A 1 -18.24 4.72 -23.66
C MET A 1 -18.16 4.13 -22.23
N ARG A 2 -17.88 2.84 -22.00
CA ARG A 2 -17.68 2.28 -20.62
C ARG A 2 -16.23 2.32 -20.11
N GLY A 3 -15.24 2.49 -20.99
CA GLY A 3 -13.82 2.50 -20.62
C GLY A 3 -13.29 3.83 -20.08
N GLU A 4 -13.79 4.96 -20.60
CA GLU A 4 -13.27 6.30 -20.25
C GLU A 4 -13.69 6.73 -18.84
N LYS A 5 -14.92 6.42 -18.39
CA LYS A 5 -15.35 6.72 -17.01
C LYS A 5 -14.53 6.01 -15.94
N LYS A 6 -14.02 4.80 -16.19
CA LYS A 6 -13.13 4.07 -15.26
C LYS A 6 -11.75 4.74 -15.13
N ARG A 7 -11.34 5.48 -16.16
CA ARG A 7 -10.06 6.23 -16.19
C ARG A 7 -10.17 7.58 -15.47
N ILE A 8 -11.37 8.20 -15.45
CA ILE A 8 -11.64 9.51 -14.84
C ILE A 8 -11.92 9.39 -13.32
N LEU A 9 -12.32 8.21 -12.82
CA LEU A 9 -12.57 7.95 -11.39
C LEU A 9 -11.31 7.58 -10.58
N ARG A 10 -10.17 7.37 -11.23
CA ARG A 10 -8.87 7.54 -10.58
C ARG A 10 -8.62 9.04 -10.41
N ARG A 11 -9.40 9.68 -9.53
CA ARG A 11 -8.93 10.89 -8.85
C ARG A 11 -7.49 10.59 -8.43
N GLU A 12 -6.60 11.56 -8.60
CA GLU A 12 -5.24 11.57 -8.07
C GLU A 12 -5.27 11.25 -6.56
N MET A 13 -5.40 9.97 -6.21
CA MET A 13 -5.02 9.47 -4.91
C MET A 13 -3.52 9.34 -5.05
N ASN A 14 -2.81 10.34 -4.55
CA ASN A 14 -1.40 10.20 -4.26
C ASN A 14 -1.31 9.07 -3.22
N ILE A 15 -1.17 7.83 -3.69
CA ILE A 15 -0.95 6.68 -2.82
C ILE A 15 0.41 6.95 -2.19
N PRO A 16 0.48 7.13 -0.86
CA PRO A 16 1.74 7.43 -0.22
C PRO A 16 2.70 6.27 -0.46
N THR A 17 3.95 6.62 -0.69
CA THR A 17 5.08 5.70 -0.79
C THR A 17 5.74 5.56 0.58
N LEU A 18 6.57 4.53 0.76
CA LEU A 18 7.38 4.41 1.98
C LEU A 18 8.31 5.62 2.17
N SER A 19 8.76 6.25 1.08
CA SER A 19 9.59 7.46 1.16
C SER A 19 8.88 8.64 1.82
N ASP A 20 7.55 8.73 1.71
CA ASP A 20 6.76 9.81 2.31
C ASP A 20 6.78 9.74 3.86
N TYR A 21 7.11 8.58 4.43
CA TYR A 21 7.16 8.37 5.88
C TYR A 21 8.54 8.63 6.51
N LYS A 22 9.58 8.89 5.71
CA LYS A 22 10.96 9.13 6.21
C LYS A 22 11.04 10.26 7.24
N SER A 23 10.22 11.31 7.09
CA SER A 23 10.20 12.45 8.01
C SER A 23 9.60 12.12 9.37
N VAL A 24 8.83 11.04 9.48
CA VAL A 24 8.16 10.61 10.71
C VAL A 24 8.97 9.54 11.44
N VAL A 25 9.49 8.55 10.71
CA VAL A 25 10.13 7.37 11.31
C VAL A 25 11.65 7.32 11.12
N GLY A 26 12.22 8.22 10.33
CA GLY A 26 13.64 8.15 9.96
C GLY A 26 13.88 7.32 8.70
N ARG A 27 15.08 7.47 8.13
CA ARG A 27 15.48 6.77 6.90
C ARG A 27 15.87 5.32 7.16
N ASP A 28 16.51 5.08 8.30
CA ASP A 28 16.94 3.79 8.81
C ASP A 28 15.79 2.79 8.92
N VAL A 29 14.63 3.23 9.46
CA VAL A 29 13.43 2.38 9.54
C VAL A 29 12.94 1.97 8.15
N ILE A 30 12.96 2.88 7.16
CA ILE A 30 12.55 2.55 5.79
C ILE A 30 13.52 1.55 5.16
N GLU A 31 14.83 1.72 5.36
CA GLU A 31 15.84 0.78 4.87
C GLU A 31 15.69 -0.61 5.50
N GLU A 32 15.40 -0.67 6.80
CA GLU A 32 15.12 -1.94 7.52
C GLU A 32 13.91 -2.67 6.93
N LEU A 33 12.83 -1.97 6.56
CA LEU A 33 11.67 -2.60 5.91
C LEU A 33 12.05 -3.28 4.59
N TYR A 34 12.89 -2.66 3.76
CA TYR A 34 13.39 -3.28 2.52
C TYR A 34 14.29 -4.49 2.80
N ILE A 35 15.15 -4.41 3.82
CA ILE A 35 15.98 -5.55 4.24
C ILE A 35 15.08 -6.71 4.66
N LEU A 36 14.08 -6.49 5.51
CA LEU A 36 13.15 -7.53 5.93
C LEU A 36 12.35 -8.10 4.76
N ALA A 37 11.85 -7.25 3.87
CA ALA A 37 11.12 -7.67 2.67
C ALA A 37 11.96 -8.58 1.75
N SER A 38 13.27 -8.34 1.64
CA SER A 38 14.17 -9.19 0.83
C SER A 38 14.16 -10.67 1.27
N HIS A 39 13.89 -10.95 2.56
CA HIS A 39 13.78 -12.31 3.09
C HIS A 39 12.40 -12.95 2.79
N VAL A 40 11.38 -12.13 2.51
CA VAL A 40 10.05 -12.58 2.10
C VAL A 40 10.06 -13.05 0.64
N GLY A 41 10.84 -12.41 -0.23
CA GLY A 41 10.97 -12.78 -1.64
C GLY A 41 9.62 -12.76 -2.39
N ASN A 42 9.52 -13.50 -3.49
CA ASN A 42 8.37 -13.47 -4.41
C ASN A 42 7.13 -14.25 -3.92
N ARG A 43 6.69 -14.00 -2.67
CA ARG A 43 5.54 -14.68 -2.07
C ARG A 43 4.26 -13.88 -2.30
N SER A 44 3.17 -14.59 -2.56
CA SER A 44 1.83 -13.98 -2.61
C SER A 44 1.21 -13.97 -1.21
N ILE A 45 0.88 -12.77 -0.70
CA ILE A 45 0.22 -12.58 0.59
C ILE A 45 -1.22 -12.13 0.34
N LYS A 46 -2.19 -12.87 0.87
CA LYS A 46 -3.62 -12.56 0.72
C LYS A 46 -4.21 -12.09 2.04
N MET A 47 -4.70 -10.86 2.06
CA MET A 47 -5.45 -10.29 3.18
C MET A 47 -6.95 -10.45 2.91
N VAL A 48 -7.68 -11.05 3.84
CA VAL A 48 -9.13 -11.28 3.74
C VAL A 48 -9.82 -10.57 4.90
N ASN A 49 -10.90 -9.84 4.62
CA ASN A 49 -11.70 -9.16 5.62
C ASN A 49 -13.21 -9.24 5.30
N SER A 50 -14.04 -8.73 6.20
CA SER A 50 -15.51 -8.83 6.09
C SER A 50 -16.16 -7.74 5.22
N THR A 51 -15.45 -6.65 4.90
CA THR A 51 -15.95 -5.56 4.06
C THR A 51 -14.82 -4.81 3.37
N SER A 52 -14.97 -4.47 2.09
CA SER A 52 -13.99 -3.64 1.35
C SER A 52 -14.16 -2.13 1.60
N THR A 53 -15.22 -1.70 2.29
CA THR A 53 -15.51 -0.29 2.50
C THR A 53 -16.08 -0.06 3.90
N GLY A 54 -15.79 1.11 4.47
CA GLY A 54 -16.25 1.49 5.79
C GLY A 54 -15.52 0.75 6.93
N GLY A 55 -15.15 1.51 7.96
CA GLY A 55 -14.51 0.97 9.16
C GLY A 55 -12.99 0.87 9.08
N GLY A 56 -12.36 0.70 10.24
CA GLY A 56 -10.90 0.84 10.39
C GLY A 56 -10.08 -0.20 9.61
N VAL A 57 -10.54 -1.45 9.51
CA VAL A 57 -9.78 -2.49 8.80
C VAL A 57 -9.75 -2.23 7.29
N ALA A 58 -10.90 -1.89 6.69
CA ALA A 58 -10.97 -1.57 5.26
C ALA A 58 -10.10 -0.35 4.92
N GLU A 59 -10.15 0.69 5.75
CA GLU A 59 -9.34 1.90 5.59
C GLU A 59 -7.84 1.66 5.80
N MET A 60 -7.48 0.76 6.73
CA MET A 60 -6.09 0.37 6.96
C MET A 60 -5.55 -0.42 5.77
N LEU A 61 -6.28 -1.43 5.29
CA LEU A 61 -5.83 -2.24 4.16
C LEU A 61 -5.71 -1.44 2.86
N HIS A 62 -6.57 -0.44 2.63
CA HIS A 62 -6.43 0.48 1.49
C HIS A 62 -5.13 1.29 1.50
N ARG A 63 -4.50 1.49 2.67
CA ARG A 63 -3.19 2.16 2.78
C ARG A 63 -2.03 1.17 2.85
N LEU A 64 -2.20 0.09 3.62
CA LEU A 64 -1.15 -0.89 3.89
C LEU A 64 -0.82 -1.74 2.66
N VAL A 65 -1.83 -2.22 1.93
CA VAL A 65 -1.59 -3.14 0.81
C VAL A 65 -0.74 -2.48 -0.29
N PRO A 66 -0.97 -1.23 -0.71
CA PRO A 66 -0.07 -0.56 -1.64
C PRO A 66 1.38 -0.42 -1.13
N LEU A 67 1.58 -0.10 0.15
CA LEU A 67 2.93 0.01 0.74
C LEU A 67 3.65 -1.33 0.80
N LEU A 68 2.93 -2.41 1.13
CA LEU A 68 3.49 -3.77 1.08
C LEU A 68 3.88 -4.16 -0.34
N ASN A 69 3.07 -3.80 -1.35
CA ASN A 69 3.42 -4.07 -2.75
C ASN A 69 4.64 -3.27 -3.25
N GLU A 70 4.96 -2.12 -2.63
CA GLU A 70 6.18 -1.35 -2.95
C GLU A 70 7.46 -2.07 -2.51
N LEU A 71 7.36 -2.95 -1.49
CA LEU A 71 8.49 -3.70 -0.95
C LEU A 71 8.89 -4.93 -1.80
N GLY A 72 8.09 -5.29 -2.80
CA GLY A 72 8.26 -6.48 -3.64
C GLY A 72 7.47 -7.69 -3.15
#